data_AF-A0A523NYV1-F1
#
_entry.id   AF-A0A523NYV1-F1
#
_cell.length_a   1.000
_cell.length_b   1.000
_cell.length_c   1.000
_cell.angle_alpha   90.00
_cell.angle_beta   90.00
_cell.angle_gamma   90.00
#
_symmetry.space_group_name_H-M   'P 1'
#
loop_
_entity.id
_entity.type
_entity.pdbx_description
1 polymer ?
#
loop_
_entity_poly.entity_id
_entity_poly.type
_entity_poly.pdbx_seq_one_letter_code
_entity_poly.pdbx_strand_id
1 'polypeptide(L)'
;MTLIKAVDVSGTVKDISMFTTTIKTGDTKTVIVPIAPVSAATITNYSTAPTRRVDLVFGVSYGDDRDPVRHRIVQPLAADRRVLEKPAPTIAGSELSR
;
A
#
# COMPACT_ATOMS: atom_id res chain seq x y z
N MET A 1 11.91 -6.49 -11.01
CA MET A 1 11.38 -7.55 -10.13
C MET A 1 10.03 -7.07 -9.60
N THR A 2 8.93 -7.61 -10.13
CA THR A 2 7.59 -7.01 -10.02
C THR A 2 6.78 -7.70 -8.92
N LEU A 3 6.29 -6.94 -7.94
CA LEU A 3 5.42 -7.40 -6.86
C LEU A 3 3.95 -7.33 -7.32
N ILE A 4 3.25 -8.45 -7.26
CA ILE A 4 1.84 -8.58 -7.63
C ILE A 4 1.06 -9.28 -6.53
N LYS A 5 -0.23 -8.97 -6.40
CA LYS A 5 -1.23 -9.80 -5.73
C LYS A 5 -2.17 -10.38 -6.79
N ALA A 6 -2.28 -11.70 -6.82
CA ALA A 6 -3.17 -12.45 -7.72
C ALA A 6 -3.77 -13.63 -6.94
N VAL A 7 -5.10 -13.82 -7.03
CA VAL A 7 -5.83 -14.94 -6.39
C VAL A 7 -5.46 -15.10 -4.90
N ASP A 8 -5.43 -13.98 -4.18
CA ASP A 8 -5.03 -13.86 -2.77
C ASP A 8 -3.56 -14.19 -2.42
N VAL A 9 -2.75 -14.54 -3.41
CA VAL A 9 -1.30 -14.73 -3.24
C VAL A 9 -0.58 -13.41 -3.55
N SER A 10 0.22 -12.92 -2.60
CA SER A 10 1.04 -11.71 -2.78
C SER A 10 2.52 -12.05 -2.82
N GLY A 11 3.21 -11.59 -3.84
CA GLY A 11 4.63 -11.89 -4.00
C GLY A 11 5.21 -11.37 -5.29
N THR A 12 6.47 -11.70 -5.49
CA THR A 12 7.27 -11.28 -6.63
C THR A 12 7.23 -12.33 -7.73
N VAL A 13 6.94 -11.93 -8.97
CA VAL A 13 7.02 -12.85 -10.11
C VAL A 13 8.48 -13.23 -10.35
N LYS A 14 8.77 -14.54 -10.29
CA LYS A 14 10.10 -15.10 -10.56
C LYS A 14 10.20 -15.59 -12.01
N ASP A 15 9.17 -16.29 -12.48
CA ASP A 15 9.17 -16.88 -13.82
C ASP A 15 7.74 -16.98 -14.37
N ILE A 16 7.61 -16.87 -15.70
CA ILE A 16 6.35 -17.02 -16.43
C ILE A 16 6.57 -18.11 -17.48
N SER A 17 5.92 -19.25 -17.28
CA SER A 17 5.86 -20.36 -18.22
C SER A 17 4.58 -20.28 -19.06
N MET A 18 4.46 -21.13 -20.08
CA MET A 18 3.36 -21.09 -21.04
C MET A 18 1.96 -21.25 -20.40
N PHE A 19 1.86 -21.90 -19.24
CA PHE A 19 0.59 -22.15 -18.53
C PHE A 19 0.60 -21.77 -17.05
N THR A 20 1.73 -21.35 -16.49
CA THR A 20 1.89 -21.11 -15.05
C THR A 20 2.78 -19.91 -14.77
N THR A 21 2.51 -19.23 -13.67
CA THR A 21 3.33 -18.14 -13.13
C THR A 21 3.88 -18.57 -11.78
N THR A 22 5.20 -18.47 -11.62
CA THR A 22 5.88 -18.75 -10.34
C THR A 22 6.05 -17.45 -9.56
N ILE A 23 5.44 -17.38 -8.39
CA ILE A 23 5.45 -16.23 -7.48
C ILE A 23 6.25 -16.60 -6.24
N LYS A 24 7.25 -15.79 -5.89
CA LYS A 24 7.96 -15.87 -4.60
C LYS A 24 7.29 -14.93 -3.61
N THR A 25 6.70 -15.48 -2.56
CA THR A 25 6.01 -14.71 -1.52
C THR A 25 7.01 -14.12 -0.51
N GLY A 26 6.58 -13.11 0.26
CA GLY A 26 7.43 -12.44 1.27
C GLY A 26 7.84 -13.34 2.44
N ASP A 27 7.12 -14.44 2.66
CA ASP A 27 7.44 -15.49 3.64
C ASP A 27 8.39 -16.56 3.08
N THR A 28 9.09 -16.25 1.98
CA THR A 28 10.08 -17.13 1.32
C THR A 28 9.48 -18.39 0.67
N LYS A 29 8.15 -18.53 0.60
CA LYS A 29 7.52 -19.63 -0.15
C LYS A 29 7.53 -19.35 -1.65
N THR A 30 7.41 -20.43 -2.43
CA THR A 30 7.23 -20.39 -3.88
C THR A 30 5.84 -20.92 -4.19
N VAL A 31 5.01 -20.11 -4.83
CA VAL A 31 3.65 -20.44 -5.22
C VAL A 31 3.57 -20.49 -6.74
N ILE A 32 3.06 -21.58 -7.28
CA ILE A 32 2.86 -21.77 -8.72
C ILE A 32 1.37 -21.61 -8.98
N VAL A 33 1.01 -20.59 -9.76
CA VAL A 33 -0.39 -20.29 -10.07
C VAL A 33 -0.62 -20.55 -11.56
N PRO A 34 -1.64 -21.35 -11.94
CA PRO A 34 -1.98 -21.51 -13.35
C PRO A 34 -2.50 -20.19 -13.94
N ILE A 35 -2.19 -19.92 -15.21
CA ILE A 35 -2.58 -18.69 -15.90
C ILE A 35 -4.09 -18.56 -16.03
N ALA A 36 -4.81 -19.67 -16.27
CA ALA A 36 -6.27 -19.66 -16.46
C ALA A 36 -7.05 -18.98 -15.31
N PRO A 37 -6.83 -19.32 -14.02
CA PRO A 37 -7.46 -18.60 -12.92
C PRO A 37 -6.89 -17.18 -12.70
N VAL A 38 -5.63 -16.91 -13.08
CA VAL A 38 -5.03 -15.56 -12.98
C VAL A 38 -5.66 -14.60 -14.00
N SER A 39 -5.95 -15.06 -15.21
CA SER A 39 -6.60 -14.25 -16.25
C SER A 39 -8.05 -13.89 -15.92
N ALA A 40 -8.72 -14.71 -15.11
CA ALA A 40 -10.10 -14.45 -14.65
C ALA A 40 -10.15 -13.65 -13.34
N ALA A 41 -9.02 -13.49 -12.65
CA ALA A 41 -8.94 -12.84 -11.35
C ALA A 41 -8.37 -11.42 -11.44
N THR A 42 -8.73 -10.58 -10.48
CA THR A 42 -8.14 -9.25 -10.34
C THR A 42 -6.65 -9.35 -9.97
N ILE A 43 -5.80 -8.76 -10.79
CA ILE A 43 -4.35 -8.65 -10.53
C ILE A 43 -4.06 -7.25 -10.01
N THR A 44 -3.53 -7.13 -8.79
CA THR A 44 -3.07 -5.85 -8.24
C THR A 44 -1.55 -5.79 -8.32
N ASN A 45 -1.03 -4.89 -9.15
CA ASN A 45 0.41 -4.68 -9.29
C ASN A 45 0.87 -3.56 -8.34
N TYR A 46 1.87 -3.84 -7.51
CA TYR A 46 2.42 -2.87 -6.55
C TYR A 46 3.75 -2.25 -6.98
N SER A 47 4.33 -2.68 -8.10
CA SER A 47 5.62 -2.21 -8.61
C SER A 47 5.52 -1.28 -9.81
N THR A 48 4.39 -1.24 -10.53
CA THR A 48 4.21 -0.34 -11.67
C THR A 48 3.96 1.11 -11.25
N ALA A 49 3.34 1.31 -10.08
CA ALA A 49 3.11 2.65 -9.55
C ALA A 49 4.41 3.20 -8.91
N PRO A 50 4.93 4.35 -9.36
CA PRO A 50 6.16 4.94 -8.81
C PRO A 50 5.96 5.48 -7.38
N THR A 51 4.72 5.70 -6.98
CA THR A 51 4.34 6.29 -5.69
C THR A 51 3.17 5.51 -5.12
N ARG A 52 3.07 5.44 -3.78
CA ARG A 52 2.00 4.72 -3.09
C ARG A 52 1.37 5.62 -2.05
N ARG A 53 0.04 5.72 -2.09
CA ARG A 53 -0.74 6.40 -1.05
C ARG A 53 -0.74 5.54 0.21
N VAL A 54 -0.44 6.17 1.33
CA VAL A 54 -0.53 5.57 2.68
C VAL A 54 -1.58 6.36 3.44
N ASP A 55 -2.63 5.69 3.90
CA ASP A 55 -3.63 6.27 4.77
C ASP A 55 -3.24 5.98 6.23
N LEU A 56 -3.10 7.03 7.03
CA LEU A 56 -2.74 6.96 8.45
C LEU A 56 -3.91 7.51 9.27
N VAL A 57 -4.34 6.76 10.28
CA VAL A 57 -5.41 7.15 11.20
C VAL A 57 -4.80 7.44 12.56
N PHE A 58 -4.99 8.65 13.07
CA PHE A 58 -4.55 9.07 14.39
C PHE A 58 -5.76 9.31 15.29
N GLY A 59 -5.81 8.62 16.43
CA GLY A 59 -6.79 8.91 17.47
C GLY A 59 -6.38 10.14 18.27
N VAL A 60 -7.29 11.09 18.45
CA VAL A 60 -7.06 12.32 19.24
C VAL A 60 -8.06 12.36 20.39
N SER A 61 -7.61 12.69 21.59
CA SER A 61 -8.50 12.78 22.74
C SER A 61 -9.43 13.98 22.61
N TYR A 62 -10.66 13.85 23.12
CA TYR A 62 -11.72 14.86 22.95
C TYR A 62 -11.39 16.24 23.55
N GLY A 63 -10.41 16.31 24.45
CA GLY A 63 -9.92 17.55 25.06
C GLY A 63 -8.68 18.14 24.40
N ASP A 64 -8.13 17.48 23.37
CA ASP A 64 -6.97 18.02 22.65
C ASP A 64 -7.42 19.02 21.59
N ASP A 65 -6.76 20.17 21.59
CA ASP A 65 -6.99 21.23 20.63
C ASP A 65 -6.59 20.76 19.21
N ARG A 66 -7.50 20.92 18.24
CA ARG A 66 -7.34 20.33 16.89
C ARG A 66 -6.19 20.94 16.10
N ASP A 67 -5.94 22.23 16.29
CA ASP A 67 -4.90 22.98 15.59
C ASP A 67 -3.46 22.57 15.98
N PRO A 68 -3.08 22.49 17.26
CA PRO A 68 -1.76 22.01 17.67
C PRO A 68 -1.55 20.53 17.31
N VAL A 69 -2.60 19.70 17.35
CA VAL A 69 -2.50 18.31 16.90
C VAL A 69 -2.19 18.23 15.40
N ARG A 70 -2.90 19.00 14.57
CA ARG A 70 -2.61 19.08 13.14
C ARG A 70 -1.17 19.54 12.89
N HIS A 71 -0.69 20.54 13.63
CA HIS A 71 0.68 21.04 13.48
C HIS A 71 1.73 19.96 13.83
N ARG A 72 1.51 19.21 14.90
CA ARG A 72 2.37 18.10 15.33
C ARG A 72 2.42 16.93 14.33
N ILE A 73 1.40 16.76 13.49
CA ILE A 73 1.37 15.75 12.42
C ILE A 73 2.02 16.31 11.14
N VAL A 74 1.74 17.56 10.77
CA VAL A 74 2.29 18.20 9.56
C VAL A 74 3.80 18.35 9.64
N GLN A 75 4.33 18.80 10.79
CA GLN A 75 5.75 19.09 10.94
C GLN A 75 6.68 17.89 10.65
N PRO A 76 6.45 16.68 11.20
CA PRO A 76 7.26 15.51 10.85
C PRO A 76 7.00 15.00 9.43
N LEU A 77 5.78 15.13 8.90
CA LEU A 77 5.47 14.76 7.51
C LEU A 77 6.22 15.64 6.51
N ALA A 78 6.36 16.94 6.78
CA ALA A 78 7.11 17.87 5.94
C ALA A 78 8.63 17.64 6.02
N ALA A 79 9.12 17.09 7.14
CA ALA A 79 10.54 16.77 7.32
C ALA A 79 10.95 15.41 6.71
N ASP A 80 9.99 14.51 6.46
CA ASP A 80 10.27 13.18 5.91
C ASP A 80 10.44 13.24 4.39
N ARG A 81 11.66 12.98 3.92
CA ARG A 81 12.04 12.98 2.50
C ARG A 81 11.29 11.94 1.65
N ARG A 82 10.60 10.97 2.27
CA ARG A 82 9.78 9.96 1.59
C ARG A 82 8.38 10.47 1.26
N VAL A 83 7.94 11.55 1.89
CA VAL A 83 6.65 12.19 1.63
C VAL A 83 6.81 13.11 0.43
N LEU A 84 5.95 12.92 -0.57
CA LEU A 84 5.95 13.75 -1.77
C LEU A 84 5.21 15.05 -1.49
N GLU A 85 5.77 16.17 -1.92
CA GLU A 85 5.06 17.46 -1.91
C GLU A 85 3.94 17.50 -2.96
N LYS A 86 4.04 16.67 -4.00
CA LYS A 86 3.06 16.53 -5.07
C LYS A 86 2.81 15.04 -5.41
N PRO A 87 1.58 14.53 -5.28
CA PRO A 87 0.42 15.20 -4.67
C PRO A 87 0.65 15.44 -3.18
N ALA A 88 0.20 16.60 -2.67
CA ALA A 88 0.37 16.95 -1.27
C ALA A 88 -0.41 15.99 -0.35
N PRO A 89 0.11 15.65 0.85
CA PRO A 89 -0.60 14.82 1.80
C PRO A 89 -1.91 15.51 2.23
N THR A 90 -3.02 14.79 2.14
CA THR A 90 -4.32 15.28 2.60
C THR A 90 -4.47 14.94 4.08
N ILE A 91 -4.70 15.96 4.90
CA ILE A 91 -4.98 15.80 6.33
C ILE A 91 -6.42 16.24 6.56
N ALA A 92 -7.29 15.27 6.81
CA ALA A 92 -8.69 15.47 7.12
C ALA A 92 -9.04 14.71 8.39
N GLY A 93 -9.94 15.25 9.20
CA GLY A 93 -10.52 14.51 10.32
C GLY A 93 -11.45 13.43 9.77
N SER A 94 -11.07 12.16 9.91
CA SER A 94 -12.00 11.05 9.71
C SER A 94 -12.87 10.93 10.96
N GLU A 95 -14.19 10.89 10.76
CA GLU A 95 -15.29 10.68 11.71
C GLU A 95 -14.96 10.60 13.21
N LEU A 96 -15.66 11.42 13.99
CA LEU A 96 -15.72 11.32 15.44
C LEU A 96 -16.23 9.91 15.81
N SER A 97 -15.36 9.08 16.37
CA SER A 97 -15.78 7.84 17.04
C SER A 97 -16.73 8.23 18.17
N ARG A 98 -18.00 7.85 18.03
CA ARG A 98 -19.02 7.95 19.07
C ARG A 98 -18.95 6.72 19.96
#